data_AF-A0A965WWP5-F1
#
_entry.id   AF-A0A965WWP5-F1
#
_cell.length_a   1.000
_cell.length_b   1.000
_cell.length_c   1.000
_cell.angle_alpha   90.00
_cell.angle_beta   90.00
_cell.angle_gamma   90.00
#
_symmetry.space_group_name_H-M   'P 1'
#
loop_
_entity.id
_entity.type
_entity.pdbx_description
1 polymer ?
#
loop_
_entity_poly.entity_id
_entity_poly.type
_entity_poly.pdbx_seq_one_letter_code
_entity_poly.pdbx_strand_id
1 'polypeptide(L)'
;MKKFAALLLCAVLCVSTAFAAGLRAETLPAYGLSISLPDDWALFTPDTPDDDPNLSMLEADGATVRETLKSSSIVLHCLRQDRTAELSVVAFTDKRVKQTFSYLACDDKQLDNQGKKIIGYDLDSGVNYEAYTIYRTPQIAFLRFTGSVKAEDKLVSEFVQYATVVNGNAFNITLRCDADLLDSDAEALVKQVVDSMQFDELLEKPVNVTDILVLVGFAVVFIGLVVSLVITVVKFKKKQKAQSLLDSSSEQE
;
A
#
# COMPACT_ATOMS: atom_id res chain seq x y z
N MET A 1 -37.27 37.81 -15.33
CA MET A 1 -35.83 37.76 -15.64
C MET A 1 -35.22 36.49 -15.05
N LYS A 2 -35.49 35.35 -15.70
CA LYS A 2 -35.00 34.01 -15.35
C LYS A 2 -34.87 33.33 -16.71
N LYS A 3 -33.65 32.91 -17.08
CA LYS A 3 -33.24 32.09 -18.26
C LYS A 3 -31.90 32.59 -18.82
N PHE A 4 -30.85 32.69 -18.00
CA PHE A 4 -29.47 32.90 -18.50
C PHE A 4 -28.40 32.31 -17.57
N ALA A 5 -28.70 31.21 -16.85
CA ALA A 5 -27.77 30.60 -15.89
C ALA A 5 -27.62 29.08 -16.08
N ALA A 6 -27.72 28.58 -17.31
CA ALA A 6 -27.64 27.14 -17.60
C ALA A 6 -26.64 26.77 -18.71
N LEU A 7 -25.80 27.70 -19.18
CA LEU A 7 -24.87 27.44 -20.29
C LEU A 7 -23.38 27.38 -19.91
N LEU A 8 -23.03 27.54 -18.62
CA LEU A 8 -21.64 27.53 -18.15
C LEU A 8 -21.27 26.34 -17.27
N LEU A 9 -22.22 25.40 -17.02
CA LEU A 9 -21.98 24.22 -16.19
C LEU A 9 -21.81 22.90 -16.99
N CYS A 10 -21.93 22.95 -18.32
CA CYS A 10 -21.70 21.78 -19.19
C CYS A 10 -20.32 21.77 -19.88
N ALA A 11 -19.51 22.83 -19.70
CA ALA A 11 -18.21 22.95 -20.37
C ALA A 11 -17.02 22.38 -19.56
N VAL A 12 -17.25 21.76 -18.40
CA VAL A 12 -16.19 21.20 -17.53
C VAL A 12 -16.14 19.66 -17.54
N LEU A 13 -17.06 18.98 -18.24
CA LEU A 13 -17.08 17.51 -18.37
C LEU A 13 -16.53 16.98 -19.68
N CYS A 14 -15.90 17.83 -20.49
CA CYS A 14 -15.19 17.41 -21.71
C CYS A 14 -13.70 17.74 -21.59
N VAL A 15 -13.05 17.31 -20.50
CA VAL A 15 -11.66 16.89 -20.64
C VAL A 15 -11.71 15.57 -21.37
N SER A 16 -11.59 15.64 -22.69
CA SER A 16 -11.29 14.48 -23.53
C SER A 16 -10.04 13.81 -22.96
N THR A 17 -10.20 12.66 -22.31
CA THR A 17 -9.14 11.67 -22.13
C THR A 17 -8.80 11.16 -23.53
N ALA A 18 -7.99 11.95 -24.23
CA ALA A 18 -7.35 11.54 -25.46
C ALA A 18 -6.34 10.43 -25.07
N PHE A 19 -6.53 9.27 -25.72
CA PHE A 19 -5.96 7.93 -25.46
C PHE A 19 -6.67 7.09 -24.40
N ALA A 20 -7.67 6.33 -24.85
CA ALA A 20 -8.12 5.10 -24.19
C ALA A 20 -8.53 4.12 -25.30
N ALA A 21 -7.55 3.51 -25.94
CA ALA A 21 -7.75 2.31 -26.73
C ALA A 21 -7.07 1.18 -25.96
N GLY A 22 -7.86 0.21 -25.51
CA GLY A 22 -7.34 -1.12 -25.19
C GLY A 22 -7.24 -1.53 -23.72
N LEU A 23 -8.10 -1.06 -22.79
CA LEU A 23 -8.10 -1.57 -21.42
C LEU A 23 -9.41 -2.30 -21.07
N ARG A 24 -9.30 -3.49 -20.47
CA ARG A 24 -10.41 -4.24 -19.88
C ARG A 24 -10.43 -4.06 -18.36
N ALA A 25 -11.60 -3.86 -17.78
CA ALA A 25 -11.75 -3.77 -16.33
C ALA A 25 -11.78 -5.17 -15.71
N GLU A 26 -10.98 -5.35 -14.66
CA GLU A 26 -10.96 -6.54 -13.81
C GLU A 26 -11.28 -6.14 -12.37
N THR A 27 -12.00 -7.01 -11.69
CA THR A 27 -12.28 -6.84 -10.26
C THR A 27 -11.61 -7.95 -9.48
N LEU A 28 -11.05 -7.60 -8.33
CA LEU A 28 -10.52 -8.52 -7.34
C LEU A 28 -11.34 -8.39 -6.05
N PRO A 29 -12.51 -9.06 -5.96
CA PRO A 29 -13.44 -8.87 -4.85
C PRO A 29 -12.85 -9.19 -3.48
N ALA A 30 -11.92 -10.15 -3.41
CA ALA A 30 -11.21 -10.50 -2.17
C ALA A 30 -10.44 -9.33 -1.54
N TYR A 31 -10.14 -8.29 -2.33
CA TYR A 31 -9.41 -7.10 -1.92
C TYR A 31 -10.23 -5.81 -2.04
N GLY A 32 -11.47 -5.88 -2.51
CA GLY A 32 -12.28 -4.69 -2.84
C GLY A 32 -11.57 -3.76 -3.82
N LEU A 33 -10.91 -4.34 -4.83
CA LEU A 33 -10.06 -3.62 -5.80
C LEU A 33 -10.61 -3.80 -7.21
N SER A 34 -10.74 -2.71 -7.95
CA SER A 34 -10.92 -2.70 -9.40
C SER A 34 -9.64 -2.19 -10.06
N ILE A 35 -9.25 -2.80 -11.18
CA ILE A 35 -8.05 -2.46 -11.95
C ILE A 35 -8.33 -2.68 -13.44
N SER A 36 -7.80 -1.83 -14.31
CA SER A 36 -7.90 -2.00 -15.75
C SER A 36 -6.59 -2.53 -16.32
N LEU A 37 -6.65 -3.55 -17.17
CA LEU A 37 -5.51 -4.26 -17.77
C LEU A 37 -5.54 -4.12 -19.30
N PRO A 38 -4.41 -4.29 -20.00
CA PRO A 38 -4.39 -4.32 -21.46
C PRO A 38 -5.35 -5.38 -21.99
N ASP A 39 -6.31 -5.00 -22.84
CA ASP A 39 -7.36 -5.89 -23.34
C ASP A 39 -6.88 -6.84 -24.44
N ASP A 40 -5.84 -6.44 -25.17
CA ASP A 40 -5.18 -7.18 -26.24
C ASP A 40 -4.15 -8.20 -25.74
N TRP A 41 -3.82 -8.17 -24.44
CA TRP A 41 -2.92 -9.14 -23.80
C TRP A 41 -3.71 -10.32 -23.24
N ALA A 42 -3.16 -11.53 -23.37
CA ALA A 42 -3.75 -12.73 -22.78
C ALA A 42 -3.77 -12.61 -21.25
N LEU A 43 -4.92 -12.91 -20.62
CA LEU A 43 -5.08 -12.90 -19.16
C LEU A 43 -4.97 -14.31 -18.59
N PHE A 44 -4.19 -14.46 -17.53
CA PHE A 44 -4.14 -15.64 -16.70
C PHE A 44 -4.41 -15.26 -15.24
N THR A 45 -5.21 -16.09 -14.59
CA THR A 45 -5.58 -15.95 -13.18
C THR A 45 -5.42 -17.31 -12.48
N PRO A 46 -5.40 -17.35 -11.14
CA PRO A 46 -5.45 -18.61 -10.38
C PRO A 46 -6.61 -19.57 -10.72
N ASP A 47 -7.62 -19.07 -11.43
CA ASP A 47 -8.82 -19.79 -11.83
C ASP A 47 -8.95 -19.97 -13.35
N THR A 48 -7.89 -19.69 -14.14
CA THR A 48 -7.88 -19.92 -15.60
C THR A 48 -8.23 -21.38 -15.92
N PRO A 49 -9.22 -21.63 -16.80
CA PRO A 49 -9.66 -22.98 -17.11
C PRO A 49 -8.67 -23.74 -18.01
N ASP A 50 -8.70 -25.07 -17.97
CA ASP A 50 -7.76 -25.92 -18.73
C ASP A 50 -7.94 -25.84 -20.25
N ASP A 51 -9.08 -25.36 -20.73
CA ASP A 51 -9.41 -25.16 -22.14
C ASP A 51 -9.23 -23.71 -22.62
N ASP A 52 -8.61 -22.84 -21.82
CA ASP A 52 -8.31 -21.47 -22.22
C ASP A 52 -7.37 -21.45 -23.45
N PRO A 53 -7.77 -20.82 -24.57
CA PRO A 53 -7.01 -20.84 -25.82
C PRO A 53 -5.62 -20.19 -25.68
N ASN A 54 -5.45 -19.29 -24.71
CA ASN A 54 -4.20 -18.56 -24.50
C ASN A 54 -3.15 -19.39 -23.74
N LEU A 55 -3.50 -20.53 -23.11
CA LEU A 55 -2.54 -21.37 -22.40
C LEU A 55 -1.39 -21.84 -23.30
N SER A 56 -1.65 -21.98 -24.61
CA SER A 56 -0.62 -22.29 -25.60
C SER A 56 0.56 -21.30 -25.64
N MET A 57 0.37 -20.06 -25.15
CA MET A 57 1.42 -19.04 -25.08
C MET A 57 2.44 -19.29 -23.96
N LEU A 58 2.05 -20.00 -22.90
CA LEU A 58 2.88 -20.23 -21.71
C LEU A 58 3.75 -21.49 -21.81
N GLU A 59 3.59 -22.30 -22.86
CA GLU A 59 4.27 -23.60 -23.03
C GLU A 59 4.09 -24.54 -21.83
N ALA A 60 2.98 -24.37 -21.09
CA ALA A 60 2.64 -25.11 -19.88
C ALA A 60 1.15 -25.51 -19.89
N ASP A 61 0.81 -26.59 -19.18
CA ASP A 61 -0.60 -26.96 -18.99
C ASP A 61 -1.30 -26.05 -17.97
N GLY A 62 -2.64 -25.99 -18.04
CA GLY A 62 -3.44 -25.13 -17.18
C GLY A 62 -3.27 -25.41 -15.68
N ALA A 63 -3.04 -26.66 -15.29
CA ALA A 63 -2.80 -27.03 -13.90
C ALA A 63 -1.49 -26.42 -13.37
N THR A 64 -0.41 -26.51 -14.15
CA THR A 64 0.89 -25.92 -13.85
C THR A 64 0.79 -24.41 -13.74
N VAL A 65 0.12 -23.75 -14.71
CA VAL A 65 -0.08 -22.30 -14.68
C VAL A 65 -0.81 -21.86 -13.41
N ARG A 66 -1.94 -22.50 -13.07
CA ARG A 66 -2.68 -22.15 -11.85
C ARG A 66 -1.85 -22.34 -10.59
N GLU A 67 -1.10 -23.43 -10.48
CA GLU A 67 -0.24 -23.70 -9.32
C GLU A 67 0.88 -22.68 -9.19
N THR A 68 1.53 -22.32 -10.30
CA THR A 68 2.57 -21.27 -10.33
C THR A 68 2.02 -19.92 -9.87
N LEU A 69 0.85 -19.51 -10.38
CA LEU A 69 0.21 -18.25 -9.98
C LEU A 69 -0.15 -18.26 -8.48
N LYS A 70 -0.74 -19.35 -7.98
CA LYS A 70 -1.11 -19.50 -6.56
C LYS A 70 0.10 -19.47 -5.63
N SER A 71 1.10 -20.30 -5.90
CA SER A 71 2.31 -20.38 -5.09
C SER A 71 3.11 -19.08 -5.07
N SER A 72 3.03 -18.28 -6.15
CA SER A 72 3.69 -16.97 -6.25
C SER A 72 2.80 -15.79 -5.82
N SER A 73 1.58 -16.05 -5.34
CA SER A 73 0.59 -15.02 -4.98
C SER A 73 0.27 -14.04 -6.12
N ILE A 74 0.41 -14.48 -7.37
CA ILE A 74 0.03 -13.70 -8.56
C ILE A 74 -1.49 -13.86 -8.74
N VAL A 75 -2.20 -12.75 -8.66
CA VAL A 75 -3.66 -12.71 -8.81
C VAL A 75 -4.09 -12.38 -10.23
N LEU A 76 -3.24 -11.66 -10.98
CA LEU A 76 -3.43 -11.34 -12.39
C LEU A 76 -2.09 -11.44 -13.10
N HIS A 77 -2.04 -12.12 -14.24
CA HIS A 77 -0.88 -12.18 -15.11
C HIS A 77 -1.30 -11.95 -16.56
N CYS A 78 -0.80 -10.91 -17.19
CA CYS A 78 -1.04 -10.60 -18.59
C CYS A 78 0.23 -10.87 -19.40
N LEU A 79 0.07 -11.50 -20.57
CA LEU A 79 1.16 -11.74 -21.50
C LEU A 79 0.85 -11.11 -22.86
N ARG A 80 1.78 -10.29 -23.37
CA ARG A 80 1.68 -9.71 -24.71
C ARG A 80 1.67 -10.81 -25.77
N GLN A 81 0.96 -10.61 -26.87
CA GLN A 81 0.80 -11.63 -27.93
C GLN A 81 2.12 -12.13 -28.52
N ASP A 82 3.13 -11.25 -28.60
CA ASP A 82 4.48 -11.59 -29.06
C ASP A 82 5.39 -12.19 -27.97
N ARG A 83 4.89 -12.32 -26.73
CA ARG A 83 5.56 -12.87 -25.54
C ARG A 83 6.77 -12.08 -25.04
N THR A 84 6.99 -10.86 -25.56
CA THR A 84 8.15 -10.04 -25.21
C THR A 84 7.90 -9.06 -24.06
N ALA A 85 6.67 -9.03 -23.52
CA ALA A 85 6.32 -8.28 -22.33
C ALA A 85 5.23 -8.98 -21.52
N GLU A 86 5.32 -8.86 -20.19
CA GLU A 86 4.35 -9.39 -19.25
C GLU A 86 4.03 -8.37 -18.15
N LEU A 87 2.77 -8.38 -17.69
CA LEU A 87 2.33 -7.56 -16.58
C LEU A 87 1.76 -8.48 -15.50
N SER A 88 2.28 -8.39 -14.28
CA SER A 88 1.80 -9.18 -13.16
C SER A 88 1.32 -8.30 -12.02
N VAL A 89 0.27 -8.76 -11.34
CA VAL A 89 -0.22 -8.21 -10.08
C VAL A 89 -0.06 -9.30 -9.02
N VAL A 90 0.86 -9.09 -8.09
CA VAL A 90 1.03 -9.93 -6.91
C VAL A 90 0.29 -9.29 -5.75
N ALA A 91 -0.54 -10.06 -5.06
CA ALA A 91 -1.29 -9.59 -3.89
C ALA A 91 -1.14 -10.55 -2.71
N PHE A 92 -0.69 -10.03 -1.57
CA PHE A 92 -0.48 -10.87 -0.38
C PHE A 92 -0.68 -10.07 0.92
N THR A 93 -0.90 -10.81 2.02
CA THR A 93 -0.92 -10.24 3.37
C THR A 93 0.05 -11.03 4.25
N ASP A 94 0.90 -10.32 4.99
CA ASP A 94 1.74 -10.89 6.04
C ASP A 94 1.68 -10.03 7.30
N LYS A 95 2.37 -10.44 8.36
CA LYS A 95 2.40 -9.70 9.63
C LYS A 95 2.93 -8.27 9.48
N ARG A 96 3.95 -8.06 8.64
CA ARG A 96 4.56 -6.74 8.40
C ARG A 96 3.64 -5.85 7.57
N VAL A 97 3.04 -6.40 6.52
CA VAL A 97 2.05 -5.70 5.69
C VAL A 97 0.86 -5.24 6.54
N LYS A 98 0.35 -6.09 7.44
CA LYS A 98 -0.70 -5.71 8.39
C LYS A 98 -0.26 -4.61 9.37
N GLN A 99 1.02 -4.58 9.75
CA GLN A 99 1.58 -3.53 10.62
C GLN A 99 1.72 -2.19 9.90
N THR A 100 2.15 -2.18 8.64
CA THR A 100 2.18 -0.97 7.80
C THR A 100 0.75 -0.49 7.55
N PHE A 101 -0.14 -1.42 7.21
CA PHE A 101 -1.57 -1.24 6.93
C PHE A 101 -1.91 -0.38 5.71
N SER A 102 -1.30 0.80 5.54
CA SER A 102 -1.47 1.61 4.34
C SER A 102 -0.25 2.49 4.08
N TYR A 103 0.26 2.49 2.85
CA TYR A 103 1.31 3.44 2.42
C TYR A 103 0.77 4.87 2.34
N LEU A 104 -0.53 5.07 2.12
CA LEU A 104 -1.12 6.41 2.09
C LEU A 104 -0.96 7.13 3.44
N ALA A 105 -0.97 6.38 4.54
CA ALA A 105 -0.77 6.89 5.89
C ALA A 105 0.71 7.06 6.27
N CYS A 106 1.65 6.66 5.41
CA CYS A 106 3.07 6.84 5.63
C CYS A 106 3.53 8.23 5.14
N ASP A 107 4.41 8.86 5.93
CA ASP A 107 5.14 10.03 5.47
C ASP A 107 6.22 9.66 4.45
N ASP A 108 6.69 10.66 3.70
CA ASP A 108 7.66 10.42 2.63
C ASP A 108 9.00 9.88 3.16
N LYS A 109 9.38 10.17 4.42
CA LYS A 109 10.61 9.63 5.03
C LYS A 109 10.46 8.13 5.32
N GLN A 110 9.30 7.68 5.76
CA GLN A 110 9.00 6.26 5.96
C GLN A 110 9.02 5.49 4.64
N LEU A 111 8.40 6.06 3.60
CA LEU A 111 8.40 5.48 2.25
C LEU A 111 9.80 5.48 1.63
N ASP A 112 10.56 6.57 1.76
CA ASP A 112 11.94 6.69 1.31
C ASP A 112 12.85 5.64 1.97
N ASN A 113 12.73 5.45 3.28
CA ASN A 113 13.46 4.41 4.00
C ASN A 113 13.09 2.99 3.53
N GLN A 114 11.83 2.75 3.13
CA GLN A 114 11.43 1.47 2.52
C GLN A 114 12.04 1.29 1.13
N GLY A 115 11.96 2.31 0.27
CA GLY A 115 12.56 2.28 -1.08
C GLY A 115 14.06 2.00 -1.05
N LYS A 116 14.81 2.68 -0.16
CA LYS A 116 16.25 2.47 0.03
C LYS A 116 16.59 1.05 0.47
N LYS A 117 15.78 0.46 1.34
CA LYS A 117 15.99 -0.93 1.77
C LYS A 117 15.83 -1.92 0.64
N ILE A 118 14.90 -1.68 -0.28
CA ILE A 118 14.67 -2.55 -1.43
C ILE A 118 15.81 -2.43 -2.44
N ILE A 119 16.21 -1.20 -2.81
CA ILE A 119 17.36 -1.02 -3.72
C ILE A 119 18.67 -1.56 -3.11
N GLY A 120 18.87 -1.35 -1.81
CA GLY A 120 20.07 -1.82 -1.13
C GLY A 120 20.10 -3.32 -0.84
N TYR A 121 19.06 -4.07 -1.22
CA TYR A 121 19.00 -5.51 -1.01
C TYR A 121 19.60 -6.25 -2.20
N ASP A 122 20.69 -6.98 -1.94
CA ASP A 122 21.30 -7.85 -2.95
C ASP A 122 20.43 -9.11 -3.12
N LEU A 123 19.85 -9.27 -4.30
CA LEU A 123 19.06 -10.44 -4.66
C LEU A 123 19.98 -11.40 -5.41
N ASP A 124 20.27 -12.56 -4.82
CA ASP A 124 21.02 -13.69 -5.39
C ASP A 124 20.32 -14.35 -6.62
N SER A 125 19.46 -13.60 -7.32
CA SER A 125 18.57 -14.04 -8.40
C SER A 125 18.83 -13.34 -9.74
N GLY A 126 19.85 -12.49 -9.83
CA GLY A 126 20.13 -11.69 -11.03
C GLY A 126 19.19 -10.49 -11.23
N VAL A 127 18.24 -10.28 -10.31
CA VAL A 127 17.36 -9.11 -10.28
C VAL A 127 18.08 -7.94 -9.61
N ASN A 128 18.13 -6.80 -10.30
CA ASN A 128 18.76 -5.58 -9.82
C ASN A 128 17.74 -4.44 -9.80
N TYR A 129 17.51 -3.86 -8.62
CA TYR A 129 16.73 -2.63 -8.47
C TYR A 129 17.65 -1.42 -8.61
N GLU A 130 17.32 -0.50 -9.51
CA GLU A 130 18.23 0.58 -9.92
C GLU A 130 17.81 1.94 -9.35
N ALA A 131 16.52 2.24 -9.41
CA ALA A 131 15.97 3.49 -8.91
C ALA A 131 14.58 3.29 -8.31
N TYR A 132 14.20 4.20 -7.41
CA TYR A 132 12.83 4.30 -6.92
C TYR A 132 12.39 5.75 -6.85
N THR A 133 11.08 5.94 -6.94
CA THR A 133 10.39 7.22 -6.71
C THR A 133 9.11 6.96 -5.91
N ILE A 134 8.63 7.98 -5.19
CA ILE A 134 7.31 7.92 -4.55
C ILE A 134 6.29 8.45 -5.56
N TYR A 135 5.28 7.64 -5.86
CA TYR A 135 4.17 8.00 -6.74
C TYR A 135 2.86 8.00 -5.96
N ARG A 136 1.96 8.95 -6.23
CA ARG A 136 0.69 9.05 -5.50
C ARG A 136 -0.47 9.29 -6.46
N THR A 137 -1.54 8.55 -6.23
CA THR A 137 -2.89 8.85 -6.70
C THR A 137 -3.70 9.41 -5.52
N PRO A 138 -4.94 9.89 -5.72
CA PRO A 138 -5.76 10.38 -4.60
C PRO A 138 -6.01 9.36 -3.48
N GLN A 139 -5.96 8.06 -3.78
CA GLN A 139 -6.29 6.99 -2.82
C GLN A 139 -5.10 6.10 -2.45
N ILE A 140 -4.00 6.16 -3.22
CA ILE A 140 -2.93 5.17 -3.11
C ILE A 140 -1.58 5.86 -3.17
N ALA A 141 -0.67 5.45 -2.29
CA ALA A 141 0.74 5.80 -2.38
C ALA A 141 1.54 4.56 -2.79
N PHE A 142 2.43 4.75 -3.76
CA PHE A 142 3.27 3.71 -4.33
C PHE A 142 4.74 4.05 -4.15
N LEU A 143 5.56 3.01 -3.99
CA LEU A 143 6.96 3.05 -4.36
C LEU A 143 7.07 2.51 -5.79
N ARG A 144 7.44 3.37 -6.74
CA ARG A 144 7.72 2.99 -8.12
C ARG A 144 9.19 2.67 -8.24
N PHE A 145 9.52 1.46 -8.65
CA PHE A 145 10.87 0.99 -8.92
C PHE A 145 11.11 0.80 -10.40
N THR A 146 12.36 1.00 -10.81
CA THR A 146 12.89 0.50 -12.09
C THR A 146 14.04 -0.45 -11.81
N GLY A 147 14.24 -1.42 -12.70
CA GLY A 147 15.34 -2.36 -12.57
C GLY A 147 15.49 -3.26 -13.77
N SER A 148 16.45 -4.17 -13.66
CA SER A 148 16.81 -5.11 -14.70
C SER A 148 17.00 -6.52 -14.14
N VAL A 149 16.89 -7.51 -15.02
CA VAL A 149 17.24 -8.90 -14.71
C VAL A 149 18.37 -9.32 -15.63
N LYS A 150 19.43 -9.88 -15.03
CA LYS A 150 20.58 -10.42 -15.75
C LYS A 150 20.69 -11.92 -15.56
N ALA A 151 21.05 -12.63 -16.62
CA ALA A 151 21.46 -14.02 -16.58
C ALA A 151 22.86 -14.15 -17.17
N GLU A 152 23.79 -14.77 -16.45
CA GLU A 152 25.20 -14.90 -16.86
C GLU A 152 25.80 -13.54 -17.32
N ASP A 153 25.57 -12.49 -16.52
CA ASP A 153 25.97 -11.10 -16.75
C ASP A 153 25.37 -10.41 -18.00
N LYS A 154 24.46 -11.07 -18.72
CA LYS A 154 23.75 -10.47 -19.85
C LYS A 154 22.40 -9.92 -19.40
N LEU A 155 22.06 -8.72 -19.87
CA LEU A 155 20.72 -8.15 -19.70
C LEU A 155 19.71 -9.04 -20.43
N VAL A 156 18.71 -9.54 -19.69
CA VAL A 156 17.64 -10.39 -20.23
C VAL A 156 16.33 -9.61 -20.30
N SER A 157 16.03 -8.83 -19.26
CA SER A 157 14.79 -8.05 -19.20
C SER A 157 14.95 -6.82 -18.33
N GLU A 158 14.04 -5.87 -18.51
CA GLU A 158 13.90 -4.66 -17.71
C GLU A 158 12.49 -4.61 -17.14
N PHE A 159 12.31 -3.92 -16.02
CA PHE A 159 11.01 -3.83 -15.38
C PHE A 159 10.73 -2.48 -14.73
N VAL A 160 9.45 -2.15 -14.68
CA VAL A 160 8.88 -1.10 -13.82
C VAL A 160 7.91 -1.78 -12.86
N GLN A 161 8.10 -1.52 -11.57
CA GLN A 161 7.24 -2.07 -10.52
C GLN A 161 6.63 -0.96 -9.68
N TYR A 162 5.33 -1.04 -9.40
CA TYR A 162 4.63 -0.20 -8.44
C TYR A 162 4.24 -1.07 -7.24
N ALA A 163 4.87 -0.81 -6.10
CA ALA A 163 4.58 -1.48 -4.84
C ALA A 163 3.74 -0.58 -3.95
N THR A 164 2.65 -1.11 -3.38
CA THR A 164 1.81 -0.39 -2.42
C THR A 164 1.31 -1.31 -1.31
N VAL A 165 0.83 -0.70 -0.23
CA VAL A 165 0.06 -1.37 0.81
C VAL A 165 -1.24 -0.59 1.00
N VAL A 166 -2.38 -1.28 0.94
CA VAL A 166 -3.73 -0.73 1.17
C VAL A 166 -4.54 -1.73 1.99
N ASN A 167 -5.23 -1.25 3.03
CA ASN A 167 -6.08 -2.06 3.92
C ASN A 167 -5.40 -3.32 4.49
N GLY A 168 -4.09 -3.26 4.76
CA GLY A 168 -3.31 -4.38 5.26
C GLY A 168 -2.98 -5.46 4.22
N ASN A 169 -3.13 -5.16 2.93
CA ASN A 169 -2.70 -6.00 1.81
C ASN A 169 -1.62 -5.30 1.01
N ALA A 170 -0.60 -6.04 0.58
CA ALA A 170 0.44 -5.55 -0.31
C ALA A 170 0.08 -5.90 -1.75
N PHE A 171 0.36 -4.97 -2.65
CA PHE A 171 0.18 -5.14 -4.10
C PHE A 171 1.47 -4.74 -4.80
N ASN A 172 1.99 -5.61 -5.66
CA ASN A 172 3.08 -5.30 -6.56
C ASN A 172 2.59 -5.45 -7.99
N ILE A 173 2.58 -4.34 -8.74
CA ILE A 173 2.21 -4.29 -10.14
C ILE A 173 3.50 -4.17 -10.92
N THR A 174 3.90 -5.21 -11.65
CA THR A 174 5.18 -5.25 -12.36
C THR A 174 4.92 -5.42 -13.84
N LEU A 175 5.39 -4.48 -14.65
CA LEU A 175 5.60 -4.67 -16.09
C LEU A 175 7.05 -5.08 -16.30
N ARG A 176 7.26 -6.25 -16.90
CA ARG A 176 8.58 -6.72 -17.33
C ARG A 176 8.58 -6.85 -18.85
N CYS A 177 9.60 -6.29 -19.50
CA CYS A 177 9.82 -6.38 -20.94
C CYS A 177 11.16 -7.07 -21.19
N ASP A 178 11.32 -7.74 -22.33
CA ASP A 178 12.64 -8.17 -22.79
C ASP A 178 13.60 -6.97 -22.87
N ALA A 179 14.90 -7.26 -22.82
CA ALA A 179 15.95 -6.25 -22.86
C ALA A 179 15.71 -5.22 -23.99
N ASP A 180 15.90 -3.93 -23.67
CA ASP A 180 15.76 -2.80 -24.59
C ASP A 180 14.32 -2.55 -25.12
N LEU A 181 13.31 -3.25 -24.60
CA LEU A 181 11.89 -3.04 -24.96
C LEU A 181 11.08 -2.26 -23.92
N LEU A 182 11.72 -1.78 -22.86
CA LEU A 182 11.09 -0.88 -21.89
C LEU A 182 11.19 0.58 -22.38
N ASP A 183 10.25 0.98 -23.23
CA ASP A 183 10.16 2.34 -23.79
C ASP A 183 9.09 3.21 -23.09
N SER A 184 8.90 4.44 -23.57
CA SER A 184 7.92 5.37 -23.02
C SER A 184 6.47 4.89 -23.12
N ASP A 185 6.15 4.07 -24.13
CA ASP A 185 4.79 3.56 -24.33
C ASP A 185 4.52 2.42 -23.34
N ALA A 186 5.51 1.56 -23.11
CA ALA A 186 5.49 0.55 -22.06
C ALA A 186 5.36 1.20 -20.66
N GLU A 187 6.12 2.26 -20.37
CA GLU A 187 5.99 3.01 -19.11
C GLU A 187 4.60 3.66 -18.96
N ALA A 188 4.07 4.24 -20.04
CA ALA A 188 2.73 4.82 -20.05
C ALA A 188 1.64 3.77 -19.83
N LEU A 189 1.79 2.56 -20.38
CA LEU A 189 0.86 1.46 -20.20
C LEU A 189 0.74 1.04 -18.73
N VAL A 190 1.87 0.73 -18.07
CA VAL A 190 1.84 0.33 -16.66
C VAL A 190 1.34 1.46 -15.77
N LYS A 191 1.65 2.72 -16.11
CA LYS A 191 1.12 3.88 -15.40
C LYS A 191 -0.40 3.96 -15.52
N GLN A 192 -0.97 3.74 -16.71
CA GLN A 192 -2.43 3.72 -16.91
C GLN A 192 -3.09 2.60 -16.10
N VAL A 193 -2.49 1.41 -16.06
CA VAL A 193 -2.96 0.29 -15.22
C VAL A 193 -2.97 0.71 -13.74
N VAL A 194 -1.89 1.30 -13.24
CA VAL A 194 -1.80 1.77 -11.85
C VAL A 194 -2.78 2.89 -11.54
N ASP A 195 -2.96 3.84 -12.47
CA ASP A 195 -3.90 4.96 -12.30
C ASP A 195 -5.36 4.51 -12.31
N SER A 196 -5.66 3.37 -12.92
CA SER A 196 -7.00 2.77 -12.93
C SER A 196 -7.35 2.04 -11.63
N MET A 197 -6.38 1.82 -10.73
CA MET A 197 -6.62 1.12 -9.47
C MET A 197 -7.57 1.91 -8.57
N GLN A 198 -8.68 1.29 -8.23
CA GLN A 198 -9.74 1.88 -7.40
C GLN A 198 -10.13 0.90 -6.32
N PHE A 199 -10.05 1.32 -5.05
CA PHE A 199 -10.55 0.52 -3.93
C PHE A 199 -11.98 0.93 -3.60
N ASP A 200 -12.82 -0.03 -3.24
CA ASP A 200 -14.22 0.20 -2.86
C ASP A 200 -14.30 1.04 -1.56
N GLU A 201 -13.40 0.76 -0.62
CA GLU A 201 -13.30 1.43 0.67
C GLU A 201 -11.84 1.52 1.12
N LEU A 202 -11.48 2.63 1.76
CA LEU A 202 -10.21 2.79 2.46
C LEU A 202 -10.46 2.68 3.96
N LEU A 203 -9.94 1.62 4.57
CA LEU A 203 -10.12 1.34 5.99
C LEU A 203 -9.15 2.18 6.82
N GLU A 204 -9.54 2.46 8.06
CA GLU A 204 -8.61 2.98 9.07
C GLU A 204 -7.78 1.84 9.67
N LYS A 205 -6.53 2.13 10.04
CA LYS A 205 -5.67 1.13 10.68
C LYS A 205 -6.33 0.65 11.97
N PRO A 206 -6.57 -0.67 12.14
CA PRO A 206 -7.21 -1.19 13.33
C PRO A 206 -6.36 -0.83 14.55
N VAL A 207 -6.97 -0.12 15.50
CA VAL A 207 -6.27 0.25 16.74
C VAL A 207 -6.09 -1.00 17.57
N ASN A 208 -4.84 -1.29 17.95
CA ASN A 208 -4.55 -2.41 18.82
C ASN A 208 -5.07 -2.06 20.23
N VAL A 209 -6.19 -2.67 20.65
CA VAL A 209 -6.85 -2.40 21.94
C VAL A 209 -5.92 -2.57 23.15
N THR A 210 -4.85 -3.36 23.00
CA THR A 210 -3.78 -3.50 23.99
C THR A 210 -3.02 -2.19 24.22
N ASP A 211 -2.75 -1.40 23.17
CA ASP A 211 -2.09 -0.09 23.27
C ASP A 211 -3.02 0.94 23.91
N ILE A 212 -4.33 0.87 23.64
CA ILE A 212 -5.34 1.73 24.29
C ILE A 212 -5.46 1.40 25.79
N LEU A 213 -5.53 0.11 26.16
CA LEU A 213 -5.64 -0.31 27.56
C LEU A 213 -4.41 0.08 28.39
N VAL A 214 -3.22 0.04 27.78
CA VAL A 214 -1.99 0.55 28.41
C VAL A 214 -2.08 2.06 28.61
N LEU A 215 -2.54 2.83 27.62
CA LEU A 215 -2.66 4.28 27.72
C LEU A 215 -3.71 4.71 28.77
N VAL A 216 -4.88 4.05 28.79
CA VAL A 216 -5.93 4.29 29.80
C VAL A 216 -5.47 3.85 31.19
N GLY A 217 -4.75 2.72 31.28
CA GLY A 217 -4.14 2.26 32.53
C GLY A 217 -3.15 3.27 33.11
N PHE A 218 -2.26 3.83 32.28
CA PHE A 218 -1.33 4.88 32.71
C PHE A 218 -2.05 6.15 33.15
N ALA A 219 -3.10 6.59 32.44
CA ALA A 219 -3.88 7.76 32.82
C ALA A 219 -4.58 7.60 34.19
N VAL A 220 -5.17 6.43 34.45
CA VAL A 220 -5.86 6.14 35.73
C VAL A 220 -4.86 6.06 36.89
N VAL A 221 -3.72 5.39 36.70
CA VAL A 221 -2.65 5.31 37.72
C VAL A 221 -2.05 6.69 38.01
N PHE A 222 -1.83 7.51 36.98
CA PHE A 222 -1.29 8.86 37.13
C PHE A 222 -2.26 9.78 37.90
N ILE A 223 -3.55 9.75 37.58
CA ILE A 223 -4.58 10.51 38.32
C ILE A 223 -4.64 10.04 39.78
N GLY A 224 -4.59 8.73 40.03
CA GLY A 224 -4.57 8.16 41.38
C GLY A 224 -3.36 8.62 42.22
N LEU A 225 -2.17 8.67 41.62
CA LEU A 225 -0.95 9.17 42.27
C LEU A 225 -1.06 10.66 42.61
N VAL A 226 -1.58 11.48 41.70
CA VAL A 226 -1.79 12.93 41.94
C VAL A 226 -2.77 13.15 43.09
N VAL A 227 -3.89 12.43 43.11
CA VAL A 227 -4.89 12.54 44.20
C VAL A 227 -4.31 12.11 45.54
N SER A 228 -3.55 11.01 45.59
CA SER A 228 -2.87 10.53 46.80
C SER A 228 -1.87 11.56 47.35
N LEU A 229 -1.10 12.20 46.47
CA LEU A 229 -0.14 13.23 46.83
C LEU A 229 -0.84 14.48 47.40
N VAL A 230 -1.93 14.92 46.78
CA VAL A 230 -2.77 16.03 47.27
C VAL A 230 -3.35 15.73 48.65
N ILE A 231 -3.90 14.53 48.86
CA ILE A 231 -4.44 14.12 50.18
C ILE A 231 -3.34 14.14 51.25
N THR A 232 -2.15 13.64 50.92
CA THR A 232 -1.01 13.59 51.84
C THR A 232 -0.55 15.00 52.23
N VAL A 233 -0.40 15.90 51.24
CA VAL A 233 -0.05 17.31 51.49
C VAL A 233 -1.11 18.02 52.34
N VAL A 234 -2.40 17.80 52.06
CA VAL A 234 -3.49 18.39 52.85
C VAL A 234 -3.48 17.88 54.29
N LYS A 235 -3.30 16.56 54.49
CA LYS A 235 -3.19 15.97 55.84
C LYS A 235 -1.96 16.50 56.58
N PHE A 236 -0.82 16.62 55.90
CA PHE A 236 0.41 17.13 56.49
C PHE A 236 0.28 18.60 56.90
N LYS A 237 -0.31 19.45 56.04
CA LYS A 237 -0.61 20.85 56.38
C LYS A 237 -1.60 20.97 57.55
N LYS A 238 -2.64 20.12 57.59
CA LYS A 238 -3.57 20.10 58.74
C LYS A 238 -2.86 19.68 60.04
N LYS A 239 -1.97 18.68 59.99
CA LYS A 239 -1.19 18.23 61.14
C LYS A 239 -0.23 19.32 61.63
N GLN A 240 0.50 19.97 60.73
CA GLN A 240 1.37 21.11 61.09
C GLN A 240 0.58 22.25 61.73
N LYS A 241 -0.59 22.60 61.17
CA LYS A 241 -1.44 23.65 61.73
C LYS A 241 -2.00 23.29 63.11
N ALA A 242 -2.39 22.04 63.32
CA ALA A 242 -2.86 21.56 64.62
C ALA A 242 -1.73 21.58 65.66
N GLN A 243 -0.51 21.21 65.26
CA GLN A 243 0.65 21.18 66.14
C GLN A 243 1.14 22.59 66.49
N SER A 244 1.18 23.53 65.53
CA SER A 244 1.51 24.93 65.81
C SER A 244 0.51 25.61 66.75
N LEU A 245 -0.77 25.21 66.72
CA LEU A 245 -1.78 25.75 67.63
C LEU A 245 -1.60 25.21 69.06
N LEU A 246 -1.25 23.92 69.20
CA LEU A 246 -0.95 23.30 70.50
C LEU A 246 0.32 23.91 71.12
N ASP A 247 1.39 24.06 70.35
CA ASP A 247 2.65 24.64 70.84
C ASP A 247 2.45 26.10 71.29
N SER A 248 1.64 26.89 70.57
CA SER A 248 1.31 28.28 70.96
C SER A 248 0.43 28.40 72.22
N SER A 249 -0.33 27.35 72.56
CA SER A 249 -1.14 27.33 73.78
C SER A 249 -0.36 26.91 75.03
N SER A 250 0.71 26.12 74.87
CA SER A 250 1.57 25.71 75.98
C SER A 250 2.62 26.75 76.40
N GLU A 251 2.91 27.76 75.58
CA GLU A 251 3.80 28.88 75.94
C GLU A 251 3.07 30.02 76.69
N GLN A 252 1.75 29.93 76.85
CA GLN A 252 0.92 30.93 77.54
C GLN A 252 0.45 30.51 78.95
N GLU A 253 0.86 29.33 79.44
CA GLU A 253 0.72 28.90 80.84
C GLU A 253 2.06 29.01 81.59
#